data_AF-A0A434TX75-F1
#
_entry.id   AF-A0A434TX75-F1
#
_cell.length_a   1.000
_cell.length_b   1.000
_cell.length_c   1.000
_cell.angle_alpha   90.00
_cell.angle_beta   90.00
_cell.angle_gamma   90.00
#
_symmetry.space_group_name_H-M   'P 1'
#
loop_
_entity.id
_entity.type
_entity.pdbx_description
1 polymer ?
#
loop_
_entity_poly.entity_id
_entity_poly.type
_entity_poly.pdbx_seq_one_letter_code
_entity_poly.pdbx_strand_id
1 'polypeptide(L)'
;MTLQTTGDAVQDAPKHGRIVAIDVLRGIALIAMASYHFTWDLENFGYTSPGLTAFGWWKLYARCIASTFLFLVGVSLFLAHGRHIRWPGFWKRFAMVAIAAIAISVVTYIATPDGFIFFGILHEIALASLLGLAFLRLPTLLTAIVAAAVIAAPYYLRSEVFDHPALWWVGLSPTNPRSNDYVPLFPWFGAVLAGIAVVKLASASGLLARLATWMPGRWSNPLTFIGRHSLAFYLIHQPLLFGSVWLFSQVMPAAPQDKDAGFLSACQAQCEQQRDSKFCSSYCGCMLDTLKGEASLDKLYSNEQSSAWKSHLADLASTCTAGTEDEMEGGQQ
;
A
#
# COMPACT_ATOMS: atom_id res chain seq x y z
N MET A 1 40.08 -53.65 35.83
CA MET A 1 39.40 -52.50 36.45
C MET A 1 39.23 -51.46 35.36
N THR A 2 38.14 -51.56 34.61
CA THR A 2 37.93 -50.78 33.38
C THR A 2 36.82 -49.78 33.66
N LEU A 3 37.18 -48.50 33.72
CA LEU A 3 36.24 -47.41 33.97
C LEU A 3 35.44 -47.16 32.68
N GLN A 4 34.16 -47.53 32.68
CA GLN A 4 33.17 -47.07 31.70
C GLN A 4 32.81 -45.62 32.03
N THR A 5 33.18 -44.71 31.14
CA THR A 5 32.63 -43.34 31.12
C THR A 5 31.39 -43.35 30.22
N THR A 6 30.22 -43.20 30.83
CA THR A 6 28.96 -42.95 30.15
C THR A 6 28.97 -41.52 29.61
N GLY A 7 29.29 -41.36 28.33
CA GLY A 7 29.10 -40.11 27.62
C GLY A 7 27.61 -39.91 27.33
N ASP A 8 26.91 -39.20 28.21
CA ASP A 8 25.58 -38.70 27.92
C ASP A 8 25.66 -37.78 26.69
N ALA A 9 24.99 -38.21 25.62
CA ALA A 9 24.82 -37.40 24.43
C ALA A 9 24.01 -36.15 24.80
N VAL A 10 24.67 -35.00 24.80
CA VAL A 10 24.02 -33.70 24.84
C VAL A 10 23.04 -33.65 23.66
N GLN A 11 21.75 -33.77 23.96
CA GLN A 11 20.70 -33.61 22.96
C GLN A 11 20.74 -32.16 22.47
N ASP A 12 21.29 -31.95 21.28
CA ASP A 12 21.17 -30.68 20.56
C ASP A 12 19.68 -30.33 20.45
N ALA A 13 19.29 -29.21 21.04
CA ALA A 13 17.94 -28.69 20.93
C ALA A 13 17.53 -28.57 19.45
N PRO A 14 16.31 -28.98 19.08
CA PRO A 14 15.91 -29.07 17.68
C PRO A 14 16.06 -27.70 17.00
N LYS A 15 16.83 -27.67 15.91
CA LYS A 15 16.83 -26.55 14.96
C LYS A 15 15.38 -26.34 14.54
N HIS A 16 14.75 -25.25 14.98
CA HIS A 16 13.37 -24.94 14.57
C HIS A 16 13.32 -24.93 13.04
N GLY A 17 12.62 -25.92 12.48
CA GLY A 17 12.38 -26.03 11.05
C GLY A 17 11.58 -24.84 10.53
N ARG A 18 11.55 -24.69 9.21
CA ARG A 18 10.76 -23.65 8.53
C ARG A 18 9.27 -23.86 8.85
N ILE A 19 8.58 -22.80 9.28
CA ILE A 19 7.15 -22.84 9.61
C ILE A 19 6.34 -22.64 8.32
N VAL A 20 5.73 -23.72 7.82
CA VAL A 20 4.98 -23.72 6.54
C VAL A 20 3.80 -22.76 6.56
N ALA A 21 3.13 -22.59 7.70
CA ALA A 21 2.04 -21.63 7.87
C ALA A 21 2.42 -20.20 7.46
N ILE A 22 3.66 -19.78 7.72
CA ILE A 22 4.13 -18.43 7.37
C ILE A 22 4.33 -18.31 5.86
N ASP A 23 4.84 -19.36 5.21
CA ASP A 23 4.98 -19.37 3.75
C ASP A 23 3.59 -19.31 3.08
N VAL A 24 2.60 -20.05 3.59
CA VAL A 24 1.21 -20.00 3.09
C VAL A 24 0.60 -18.61 3.25
N LEU A 25 0.74 -17.99 4.43
CA LEU A 25 0.23 -16.63 4.67
C LEU A 25 0.89 -15.59 3.74
N ARG A 26 2.20 -15.71 3.50
CA ARG A 26 2.88 -14.87 2.50
C ARG A 26 2.34 -15.11 1.09
N GLY A 27 2.11 -16.37 0.71
CA GLY A 27 1.53 -16.71 -0.58
C GLY A 27 0.15 -16.08 -0.79
N ILE A 28 -0.72 -16.15 0.23
CA ILE A 28 -2.04 -15.50 0.21
C ILE A 28 -1.89 -13.98 0.07
N ALA A 29 -1.01 -13.34 0.84
CA ALA A 29 -0.78 -11.90 0.76
C ALA A 29 -0.27 -11.46 -0.63
N LEU A 30 0.59 -12.26 -1.27
CA LEU A 30 1.10 -12.02 -2.62
C LEU A 30 0.01 -12.14 -3.69
N ILE A 31 -0.89 -13.11 -3.56
CA ILE A 31 -2.04 -13.24 -4.47
C ILE A 31 -3.00 -12.05 -4.29
N ALA A 32 -3.29 -11.66 -3.04
CA ALA A 32 -4.14 -10.51 -2.77
C ALA A 32 -3.58 -9.21 -3.35
N MET A 33 -2.26 -9.00 -3.22
CA MET A 33 -1.56 -7.88 -3.84
C MET A 33 -1.64 -7.92 -5.38
N ALA A 34 -1.40 -9.08 -5.99
CA ALA A 34 -1.54 -9.24 -7.44
C ALA A 34 -2.97 -8.94 -7.93
N SER A 35 -4.01 -9.36 -7.19
CA SER A 35 -5.40 -9.02 -7.56
C SER A 35 -5.72 -7.54 -7.42
N TYR A 36 -5.16 -6.84 -6.43
CA TYR A 36 -5.31 -5.39 -6.32
C TYR A 36 -4.66 -4.68 -7.51
N HIS A 37 -3.41 -5.03 -7.81
CA HIS A 37 -2.67 -4.45 -8.93
C HIS A 37 -3.29 -4.75 -10.29
N PHE A 38 -3.84 -5.95 -10.48
CA PHE A 38 -4.57 -6.26 -11.70
C PHE A 38 -5.79 -5.35 -11.89
N THR A 39 -6.56 -5.07 -10.84
CA THR A 39 -7.67 -4.11 -10.91
C THR A 39 -7.18 -2.69 -11.19
N TRP A 40 -6.06 -2.28 -10.59
CA TRP A 40 -5.43 -0.99 -10.86
C TRP A 40 -4.96 -0.88 -12.32
N ASP A 41 -4.41 -1.96 -12.90
CA ASP A 41 -4.06 -2.02 -14.32
C ASP A 41 -5.30 -1.89 -15.19
N LEU A 42 -6.40 -2.61 -14.89
CA LEU A 42 -7.66 -2.47 -15.61
C LEU A 42 -8.20 -1.03 -15.57
N GLU A 43 -8.06 -0.35 -14.42
CA GLU A 43 -8.42 1.07 -14.28
C GLU A 43 -7.55 1.95 -15.19
N ASN A 44 -6.23 1.77 -15.17
CA ASN A 44 -5.31 2.55 -16.00
C ASN A 44 -5.54 2.37 -17.51
N PHE A 45 -5.93 1.17 -17.92
CA PHE A 45 -6.27 0.87 -19.31
C PHE A 45 -7.72 1.24 -19.67
N GLY A 46 -8.49 1.82 -18.75
CA GLY A 46 -9.84 2.32 -18.99
C GLY A 46 -10.94 1.25 -19.01
N TYR A 47 -10.66 0.03 -18.55
CA TYR A 47 -11.64 -1.06 -18.44
C TYR A 47 -12.54 -0.96 -17.20
N THR A 48 -12.20 -0.11 -16.25
CA THR A 48 -13.03 0.19 -15.08
C THR A 48 -13.19 1.70 -14.90
N SER A 49 -14.06 2.10 -13.98
CA SER A 49 -14.28 3.52 -13.67
C SER A 49 -13.01 4.18 -13.11
N PRO A 50 -12.65 5.40 -13.54
CA PRO A 50 -11.52 6.14 -12.97
C PRO A 50 -11.68 6.35 -11.46
N GLY A 51 -10.58 6.21 -10.73
CA GLY A 51 -10.52 6.34 -9.28
C GLY A 51 -10.97 5.11 -8.49
N LEU A 52 -11.48 4.05 -9.14
CA LEU A 52 -12.04 2.87 -8.47
C LEU A 52 -11.15 2.35 -7.33
N THR A 53 -9.85 2.22 -7.58
CA THR A 53 -8.89 1.67 -6.62
C THR A 53 -8.42 2.65 -5.54
N ALA A 54 -8.74 3.94 -5.69
CA ALA A 54 -8.25 5.02 -4.83
C ALA A 54 -9.16 5.31 -3.61
N PHE A 55 -10.42 4.85 -3.63
CA PHE A 55 -11.40 5.13 -2.57
C PHE A 55 -12.13 3.87 -2.06
N GLY A 56 -12.99 4.08 -1.05
CA GLY A 56 -13.90 3.05 -0.52
C GLY A 56 -13.19 1.77 -0.06
N TRP A 57 -13.79 0.63 -0.43
CA TRP A 57 -13.31 -0.69 -0.01
C TRP A 57 -11.96 -1.04 -0.64
N TRP A 58 -11.67 -0.61 -1.87
CA TRP A 58 -10.39 -0.87 -2.52
C TRP A 58 -9.21 -0.23 -1.77
N LYS A 59 -9.39 0.98 -1.26
CA LYS A 59 -8.39 1.63 -0.39
C LYS A 59 -8.15 0.86 0.90
N LEU A 60 -9.22 0.33 1.53
CA LEU A 60 -9.09 -0.50 2.73
C LEU A 60 -8.39 -1.83 2.40
N TYR A 61 -8.71 -2.43 1.27
CA TYR A 61 -8.10 -3.66 0.80
C TYR A 61 -6.58 -3.50 0.61
N ALA A 62 -6.15 -2.44 -0.08
CA ALA A 62 -4.73 -2.09 -0.22
C ALA A 62 -4.04 -1.94 1.14
N ARG A 63 -4.68 -1.25 2.10
CA ARG A 63 -4.14 -1.07 3.46
C ARG A 63 -4.01 -2.39 4.22
N CYS A 64 -4.97 -3.29 4.11
CA CYS A 64 -4.90 -4.62 4.71
C CYS A 64 -3.78 -5.46 4.09
N ILE A 65 -3.60 -5.40 2.77
CA ILE A 65 -2.51 -6.07 2.06
C ILE A 65 -1.16 -5.56 2.58
N ALA A 66 -0.91 -4.25 2.53
CA ALA A 66 0.34 -3.65 2.98
C ALA A 66 0.63 -3.95 4.47
N SER A 67 -0.38 -3.83 5.33
CA SER A 67 -0.25 -4.17 6.76
C SER A 67 0.12 -5.64 6.96
N THR A 68 -0.45 -6.55 6.16
CA THR A 68 -0.13 -7.99 6.24
C THR A 68 1.31 -8.26 5.82
N PHE A 69 1.81 -7.63 4.75
CA PHE A 69 3.21 -7.75 4.35
C PHE A 69 4.17 -7.31 5.43
N LEU A 70 3.96 -6.11 5.97
CA LEU A 70 4.81 -5.52 6.99
C LEU A 70 4.74 -6.28 8.32
N PHE A 71 3.55 -6.73 8.71
CA PHE A 71 3.38 -7.63 9.84
C PHE A 71 4.20 -8.91 9.66
N LEU A 72 4.10 -9.57 8.50
CA LEU A 72 4.88 -10.77 8.20
C LEU A 72 6.38 -10.49 8.16
N VAL A 73 6.83 -9.30 7.75
CA VAL A 73 8.24 -8.88 7.84
C VAL A 73 8.70 -8.87 9.29
N GLY A 74 7.93 -8.28 10.20
CA GLY A 74 8.22 -8.27 11.65
C GLY A 74 8.29 -9.67 12.25
N VAL A 75 7.31 -10.52 11.94
CA VAL A 75 7.30 -11.94 12.32
C VAL A 75 8.59 -12.63 11.86
N SER A 76 8.94 -12.44 10.59
CA SER A 76 10.11 -13.05 9.97
C SER A 76 11.43 -12.56 10.56
N LEU A 77 11.50 -11.28 10.92
CA LEU A 77 12.69 -10.67 11.52
C LEU A 77 12.97 -11.29 12.88
N PHE A 78 11.95 -11.43 13.73
CA PHE A 78 12.09 -12.08 15.04
C PHE A 78 12.44 -13.57 14.93
N LEU A 79 11.77 -14.33 14.06
CA LEU A 79 12.11 -15.74 13.87
C LEU A 79 13.54 -15.92 13.35
N ALA A 80 14.02 -14.95 12.56
CA ALA A 80 15.35 -15.03 11.99
C ALA A 80 16.47 -14.52 12.92
N HIS A 81 16.21 -13.53 13.77
CA HIS A 81 17.26 -12.82 14.51
C HIS A 81 16.96 -12.64 16.01
N GLY A 82 15.85 -13.17 16.52
CA GLY A 82 15.35 -12.92 17.87
C GLY A 82 16.26 -13.44 18.99
N ARG A 83 16.94 -14.58 18.78
CA ARG A 83 17.94 -15.10 19.75
C ARG A 83 19.31 -14.44 19.56
N HIS A 84 19.81 -14.44 18.32
CA HIS A 84 21.07 -13.81 17.93
C HIS A 84 20.92 -13.21 16.53
N ILE A 85 21.55 -12.04 16.32
CA ILE A 85 21.51 -11.39 15.01
C ILE A 85 22.49 -12.11 14.08
N ARG A 86 21.94 -12.90 13.15
CA ARG A 86 22.68 -13.53 12.06
C ARG A 86 23.08 -12.50 10.99
N TRP A 87 24.13 -11.72 11.24
CA TRP A 87 24.57 -10.61 10.37
C TRP A 87 24.75 -10.96 8.89
N PRO A 88 25.40 -12.09 8.50
CA PRO A 88 25.55 -12.40 7.08
C PRO A 88 24.21 -12.60 6.36
N GLY A 89 23.28 -13.32 7.01
CA GLY A 89 21.93 -13.55 6.48
C GLY A 89 21.09 -12.28 6.46
N PHE A 90 21.23 -11.43 7.49
CA PHE A 90 20.58 -10.13 7.57
C PHE A 90 21.00 -9.23 6.40
N TRP A 91 22.30 -9.00 6.24
CA TRP A 91 22.82 -8.11 5.19
C TRP A 91 22.55 -8.62 3.78
N LYS A 92 22.61 -9.95 3.56
CA LYS A 92 22.20 -10.53 2.27
C LYS A 92 20.75 -10.17 1.93
N ARG A 93 19.82 -10.41 2.87
CA ARG A 93 18.40 -10.10 2.64
C ARG A 93 18.16 -8.60 2.51
N PHE A 94 18.79 -7.79 3.37
CA PHE A 94 18.68 -6.34 3.34
C PHE A 94 19.14 -5.79 1.98
N ALA A 95 20.33 -6.18 1.51
CA ALA A 95 20.87 -5.75 0.22
C ALA A 95 19.95 -6.14 -0.94
N MET A 96 19.42 -7.38 -0.96
CA MET A 96 18.47 -7.81 -1.99
C MET A 96 17.22 -6.91 -2.04
N VAL A 97 16.64 -6.58 -0.88
CA VAL A 97 15.44 -5.73 -0.81
C VAL A 97 15.76 -4.27 -1.14
N ALA A 98 16.87 -3.74 -0.62
CA ALA A 98 17.28 -2.35 -0.89
C ALA A 98 17.60 -2.12 -2.37
N ILE A 99 18.32 -3.05 -3.02
CA ILE A 99 18.59 -2.99 -4.46
C ILE A 99 17.28 -3.06 -5.25
N ALA A 100 16.37 -3.95 -4.86
CA ALA A 100 15.05 -4.06 -5.50
C ALA A 100 14.23 -2.76 -5.33
N ALA A 101 14.25 -2.13 -4.16
CA ALA A 101 13.58 -0.87 -3.90
C ALA A 101 14.11 0.26 -4.82
N ILE A 102 15.45 0.42 -4.87
CA ILE A 102 16.10 1.40 -5.75
C ILE A 102 15.78 1.13 -7.22
N ALA A 103 15.84 -0.12 -7.65
CA ALA A 103 15.51 -0.50 -9.03
C ALA A 103 14.07 -0.11 -9.40
N ILE A 104 13.11 -0.33 -8.50
CA ILE A 104 11.71 0.07 -8.70
C ILE A 104 11.59 1.60 -8.78
N SER A 105 12.27 2.37 -7.93
CA SER A 105 12.29 3.84 -8.05
C SER A 105 12.81 4.29 -9.40
N VAL A 106 13.94 3.73 -9.86
CA VAL A 106 14.54 4.09 -11.16
C VAL A 106 13.61 3.74 -12.32
N VAL A 107 13.05 2.53 -12.34
CA VAL A 107 12.15 2.09 -13.42
C VAL A 107 10.89 2.95 -13.46
N THR A 108 10.27 3.21 -12.30
CA THR A 108 9.05 4.03 -12.24
C THR A 108 9.30 5.50 -12.48
N TYR A 109 10.50 6.02 -12.18
CA TYR A 109 10.90 7.38 -12.54
C TYR A 109 10.92 7.58 -14.05
N ILE A 110 11.33 6.55 -14.80
CA ILE A 110 11.38 6.59 -16.27
C ILE A 110 9.99 6.28 -16.87
N ALA A 111 9.30 5.27 -16.36
CA ALA A 111 8.04 4.78 -16.95
C ALA A 111 6.81 5.59 -16.54
N THR A 112 6.78 6.13 -15.32
CA THR A 112 5.64 6.85 -14.73
C THR A 112 6.12 8.04 -13.87
N PRO A 113 6.74 9.07 -14.47
CA PRO A 113 7.43 10.14 -13.73
C PRO A 113 6.54 10.88 -12.72
N ASP A 114 5.26 11.11 -13.04
CA ASP A 114 4.30 11.81 -12.16
C ASP A 114 3.84 10.99 -10.94
N GLY A 115 4.17 9.70 -10.92
CA GLY A 115 3.80 8.74 -9.86
C GLY A 115 4.96 7.85 -9.43
N PHE A 116 6.21 8.28 -9.66
CA PHE A 116 7.37 7.43 -9.39
C PHE A 116 7.46 7.05 -7.92
N ILE A 117 7.95 5.84 -7.66
CA ILE A 117 7.96 5.25 -6.32
C ILE A 117 9.22 5.69 -5.60
N PHE A 118 9.18 6.85 -4.93
CA PHE A 118 10.31 7.35 -4.14
C PHE A 118 10.41 6.69 -2.76
N PHE A 119 9.28 6.25 -2.17
CA PHE A 119 9.25 5.55 -0.89
C PHE A 119 8.06 4.59 -0.78
N GLY A 120 8.15 3.48 -1.53
CA GLY A 120 7.18 2.39 -1.52
C GLY A 120 7.47 1.30 -0.47
N ILE A 121 6.69 0.22 -0.49
CA ILE A 121 6.74 -0.83 0.54
C ILE A 121 8.11 -1.52 0.65
N LEU A 122 8.87 -1.67 -0.45
CA LEU A 122 10.23 -2.26 -0.38
C LEU A 122 11.23 -1.35 0.36
N HIS A 123 11.08 -0.02 0.23
CA HIS A 123 11.89 0.95 0.98
C HIS A 123 11.60 0.83 2.47
N GLU A 124 10.31 0.79 2.82
CA GLU A 124 9.88 0.61 4.19
C GLU A 124 10.32 -0.75 4.75
N ILE A 125 10.24 -1.84 4.00
CA ILE A 125 10.75 -3.15 4.45
C ILE A 125 12.25 -3.07 4.75
N ALA A 126 13.04 -2.38 3.94
CA ALA A 126 14.48 -2.20 4.20
C ALA A 126 14.70 -1.38 5.49
N LEU A 127 14.07 -0.21 5.60
CA LEU A 127 14.19 0.66 6.78
C LEU A 127 13.71 -0.03 8.06
N ALA A 128 12.50 -0.59 8.03
CA ALA A 128 11.90 -1.29 9.15
C ALA A 128 12.68 -2.55 9.55
N SER A 129 13.38 -3.21 8.62
CA SER A 129 14.25 -4.33 8.96
C SER A 129 15.45 -3.89 9.81
N LEU A 130 16.01 -2.70 9.57
CA LEU A 130 17.07 -2.11 10.40
C LEU A 130 16.52 -1.67 11.76
N LEU A 131 15.48 -0.83 11.75
CA LEU A 131 14.88 -0.29 12.97
C LEU A 131 14.33 -1.40 13.87
N GLY A 132 13.70 -2.42 13.26
CA GLY A 132 13.13 -3.57 13.96
C GLY A 132 14.15 -4.39 14.75
N LEU A 133 15.45 -4.35 14.41
CA LEU A 133 16.50 -5.02 15.19
C LEU A 133 16.55 -4.51 16.64
N ALA A 134 16.30 -3.21 16.85
CA ALA A 134 16.29 -2.62 18.19
C ALA A 134 15.15 -3.18 19.08
N PHE A 135 14.08 -3.69 18.47
CA PHE A 135 12.88 -4.17 19.17
C PHE A 135 12.89 -5.68 19.44
N LEU A 136 13.84 -6.42 18.88
CA LEU A 136 13.90 -7.88 19.03
C LEU A 136 14.07 -8.31 20.48
N ARG A 137 14.83 -7.54 21.27
CA ARG A 137 15.15 -7.84 22.69
C ARG A 137 14.34 -7.05 23.71
N LEU A 138 13.55 -6.06 23.29
CA LEU A 138 12.70 -5.30 24.22
C LEU A 138 11.62 -6.18 24.83
N PRO A 139 10.97 -5.80 25.95
CA PRO A 139 9.79 -6.49 26.44
C PRO A 139 8.65 -6.47 25.41
N THR A 140 7.86 -7.53 25.34
CA THR A 140 6.75 -7.66 24.38
C THR A 140 5.70 -6.56 24.56
N LEU A 141 5.35 -6.24 25.81
CA LEU A 141 4.41 -5.16 26.12
C LEU A 141 4.92 -3.80 25.62
N LEU A 142 6.20 -3.48 25.87
CA LEU A 142 6.80 -2.25 25.38
C LEU A 142 6.81 -2.19 23.85
N THR A 143 7.11 -3.32 23.18
CA THR A 143 7.06 -3.41 21.71
C THR A 143 5.64 -3.11 21.19
N ALA A 144 4.61 -3.65 21.85
CA ALA A 144 3.22 -3.42 21.49
C ALA A 144 2.76 -1.97 21.74
N ILE A 145 3.20 -1.35 22.84
CA ILE A 145 2.92 0.06 23.14
C ILE A 145 3.55 0.96 22.06
N VAL A 146 4.81 0.71 21.69
CA VAL A 146 5.46 1.49 20.62
C VAL A 146 4.78 1.24 19.27
N ALA A 147 4.35 0.02 18.97
CA ALA A 147 3.56 -0.25 17.76
C ALA A 147 2.27 0.60 17.71
N ALA A 148 1.52 0.66 18.82
CA ALA A 148 0.33 1.49 18.93
C ALA A 148 0.65 2.99 18.79
N ALA A 149 1.73 3.47 19.41
CA ALA A 149 2.17 4.85 19.30
C ALA A 149 2.57 5.23 17.86
N VAL A 150 3.28 4.35 17.15
CA VAL A 150 3.64 4.55 15.73
C VAL A 150 2.38 4.59 14.85
N ILE A 151 1.40 3.73 15.10
CA ILE A 151 0.12 3.75 14.37
C ILE A 151 -0.67 5.04 14.67
N ALA A 152 -0.62 5.51 15.92
CA ALA A 152 -1.31 6.70 16.37
C ALA A 152 -0.63 8.02 15.94
N ALA A 153 0.67 8.01 15.67
CA ALA A 153 1.45 9.22 15.41
C ALA A 153 0.88 10.12 14.31
N PRO A 154 0.42 9.64 13.13
CA PRO A 154 -0.16 10.50 12.11
C PRO A 154 -1.43 11.26 12.53
N TYR A 155 -2.12 10.85 13.59
CA TYR A 155 -3.31 11.54 14.08
C TYR A 155 -2.98 12.76 14.96
N TYR A 156 -1.76 12.82 15.52
CA TYR A 156 -1.38 13.83 16.51
C TYR A 156 -0.15 14.64 16.11
N LEU A 157 0.73 14.09 15.26
CA LEU A 157 2.06 14.65 14.99
C LEU A 157 2.23 15.15 13.55
N ARG A 158 1.14 15.24 12.76
CA ARG A 158 1.19 15.85 11.43
C ARG A 158 1.53 17.34 11.53
N SER A 159 2.49 17.79 10.73
CA SER A 159 3.01 19.16 10.78
C SER A 159 3.67 19.57 9.46
N GLU A 160 3.55 20.84 9.08
CA GLU A 160 4.18 21.44 7.89
C GLU A 160 5.70 21.25 7.83
N VAL A 161 6.37 21.02 8.97
CA VAL A 161 7.81 20.70 9.02
C VAL A 161 8.12 19.44 8.21
N PHE A 162 7.18 18.50 8.12
CA PHE A 162 7.32 17.27 7.35
C PHE A 162 6.90 17.42 5.88
N ASP A 163 6.39 18.57 5.46
CA ASP A 163 6.02 18.85 4.07
C ASP A 163 7.23 19.30 3.22
N HIS A 164 8.35 18.60 3.40
CA HIS A 164 9.57 18.78 2.61
C HIS A 164 9.94 17.43 1.99
N PRO A 165 10.34 17.35 0.70
CA PRO A 165 10.63 16.09 0.02
C PRO A 165 11.61 15.16 0.75
N ALA A 166 12.62 15.74 1.39
CA ALA A 166 13.61 14.98 2.19
C ALA A 166 13.03 14.31 3.45
N LEU A 167 11.82 14.69 3.88
CA LEU A 167 11.14 14.21 5.09
C LEU A 167 9.85 13.43 4.79
N TRP A 168 9.42 13.36 3.54
CA TRP A 168 8.20 12.63 3.18
C TRP A 168 8.23 11.16 3.60
N TRP A 169 9.39 10.50 3.57
CA TRP A 169 9.53 9.12 4.05
C TRP A 169 9.12 8.92 5.52
N VAL A 170 9.04 9.99 6.33
CA VAL A 170 8.56 9.94 7.71
C VAL A 170 7.05 9.66 7.76
N GLY A 171 6.25 10.24 6.87
CA GLY A 171 4.79 10.02 6.82
C GLY A 171 3.95 10.93 7.73
N LEU A 172 4.54 12.03 8.22
CA LEU A 172 3.88 13.02 9.07
C LEU A 172 3.60 14.36 8.35
N SER A 173 3.71 14.40 7.01
CA SER A 173 3.24 15.57 6.25
C SER A 173 1.72 15.71 6.34
N PRO A 174 1.16 16.94 6.44
CA PRO A 174 -0.27 17.18 6.39
C PRO A 174 -0.87 16.71 5.06
N THR A 175 -0.13 16.90 3.97
CA THR A 175 -0.49 16.45 2.63
C THR A 175 0.37 15.27 2.22
N ASN A 176 -0.26 14.19 1.74
CA ASN A 176 0.52 13.04 1.27
C ASN A 176 1.06 13.37 -0.14
N PRO A 177 2.35 13.18 -0.40
CA PRO A 177 2.91 13.33 -1.74
C PRO A 177 2.33 12.27 -2.68
N ARG A 178 2.27 12.62 -3.97
CA ARG A 178 1.83 11.70 -5.03
C ARG A 178 2.92 10.67 -5.32
N SER A 179 2.57 9.39 -5.28
CA SER A 179 3.39 8.26 -5.70
C SER A 179 2.46 7.06 -5.91
N ASN A 180 2.76 6.21 -6.89
CA ASN A 180 1.99 5.00 -7.18
C ASN A 180 2.08 3.97 -6.04
N ASP A 181 3.13 4.04 -5.23
CA ASP A 181 3.25 3.31 -3.97
C ASP A 181 3.91 4.22 -2.93
N TYR A 182 3.20 4.51 -1.84
CA TYR A 182 3.68 5.38 -0.77
C TYR A 182 3.40 4.75 0.59
N VAL A 183 4.47 4.23 1.19
CA VAL A 183 4.44 3.50 2.47
C VAL A 183 5.51 4.10 3.38
N PRO A 184 5.28 5.29 3.96
CA PRO A 184 6.24 5.95 4.84
C PRO A 184 6.42 5.23 6.19
N LEU A 185 7.35 5.68 7.03
CA LEU A 185 7.59 5.10 8.34
C LEU A 185 6.33 5.07 9.23
N PHE A 186 5.61 6.19 9.33
CA PHE A 186 4.36 6.29 10.08
C PHE A 186 3.15 6.20 9.13
N PRO A 187 2.15 5.34 9.39
CA PRO A 187 1.99 4.42 10.53
C PRO A 187 2.60 3.02 10.32
N TRP A 188 3.19 2.77 9.14
CA TRP A 188 3.43 1.44 8.61
C TRP A 188 4.45 0.59 9.39
N PHE A 189 5.47 1.23 9.97
CA PHE A 189 6.40 0.54 10.86
C PHE A 189 5.71 -0.10 12.07
N GLY A 190 4.56 0.45 12.49
CA GLY A 190 3.74 -0.09 13.56
C GLY A 190 3.22 -1.50 13.25
N ALA A 191 2.92 -1.81 11.98
CA ALA A 191 2.56 -3.17 11.58
C ALA A 191 3.74 -4.15 11.73
N VAL A 192 4.97 -3.72 11.44
CA VAL A 192 6.19 -4.51 11.65
C VAL A 192 6.39 -4.80 13.13
N LEU A 193 6.28 -3.77 13.99
CA LEU A 193 6.39 -3.92 15.43
C LEU A 193 5.29 -4.81 16.03
N ALA A 194 4.05 -4.69 15.53
CA ALA A 194 2.97 -5.59 15.88
C ALA A 194 3.30 -7.04 15.51
N GLY A 195 3.89 -7.26 14.33
CA GLY A 195 4.42 -8.56 13.91
C GLY A 195 5.44 -9.15 14.89
N ILE A 196 6.40 -8.33 15.34
CA ILE A 196 7.40 -8.71 16.36
C ILE A 196 6.73 -9.03 17.70
N ALA A 197 5.79 -8.21 18.15
CA ALA A 197 5.10 -8.42 19.42
C ALA A 197 4.27 -9.72 19.41
N VAL A 198 3.48 -9.95 18.35
CA VAL A 198 2.63 -11.14 18.23
C VAL A 198 3.46 -12.41 18.15
N VAL A 199 4.54 -12.44 17.36
CA VAL A 199 5.37 -13.65 17.26
C VAL A 199 6.11 -13.96 18.57
N LYS A 200 6.45 -12.94 19.37
CA LYS A 200 7.00 -13.14 20.72
C LYS A 200 5.99 -13.78 21.66
N LEU A 201 4.74 -13.30 21.65
CA LEU A 201 3.64 -13.93 22.40
C LEU A 201 3.42 -15.38 21.94
N ALA A 202 3.37 -15.60 20.63
CA ALA A 202 3.20 -16.93 20.04
C ALA A 202 4.37 -17.88 20.38
N SER A 203 5.58 -17.34 20.51
CA SER A 203 6.74 -18.12 20.96
C SER A 203 6.63 -18.48 22.44
N ALA A 204 6.24 -17.52 23.29
CA ALA A 204 6.13 -17.72 24.73
C ALA A 204 4.97 -18.66 25.11
N SER A 205 3.87 -18.65 24.36
CA SER A 205 2.70 -19.52 24.58
C SER A 205 2.85 -20.94 24.00
N GLY A 206 3.96 -21.24 23.31
CA GLY A 206 4.15 -22.50 22.61
C GLY A 206 3.36 -22.65 21.31
N LEU A 207 2.57 -21.64 20.89
CA LEU A 207 1.81 -21.64 19.64
C LEU A 207 2.73 -21.84 18.42
N LEU A 208 3.92 -21.23 18.40
CA LEU A 208 4.88 -21.42 17.30
C LEU A 208 5.31 -22.88 17.15
N ALA A 209 5.48 -23.62 18.26
CA ALA A 209 5.83 -25.03 18.21
C ALA A 209 4.70 -25.86 17.59
N ARG A 210 3.44 -25.53 17.91
CA ARG A 210 2.26 -26.16 17.30
C ARG A 210 2.13 -25.84 15.81
N LEU A 211 2.39 -24.60 15.40
CA LEU A 211 2.38 -24.21 13.99
C LEU A 211 3.53 -24.85 13.20
N ALA A 212 4.64 -25.16 13.85
CA ALA A 212 5.77 -25.84 13.22
C ALA A 212 5.48 -27.31 12.89
N THR A 213 4.57 -27.97 13.61
CA THR A 213 4.13 -29.34 13.32
C THR A 213 2.93 -29.41 12.37
N TRP A 214 2.32 -28.27 12.03
CA TRP A 214 1.22 -28.21 11.09
C TRP A 214 1.69 -28.52 9.66
N MET A 215 1.15 -29.60 9.09
CA MET A 215 1.38 -30.00 7.71
C MET A 215 0.10 -29.78 6.90
N PRO A 216 0.04 -28.72 6.07
CA PRO A 216 -1.11 -28.50 5.22
C PRO A 216 -1.19 -29.53 4.08
N GLY A 217 -2.38 -29.73 3.55
CA GLY A 217 -2.60 -30.59 2.39
C GLY A 217 -1.95 -30.05 1.11
N ARG A 218 -1.96 -30.86 0.04
CA ARG A 218 -1.31 -30.55 -1.26
C ARG A 218 -1.78 -29.25 -1.91
N TRP A 219 -2.99 -28.78 -1.59
CA TRP A 219 -3.55 -27.50 -2.04
C TRP A 219 -2.70 -26.29 -1.64
N SER A 220 -1.91 -26.41 -0.57
CA SER A 220 -1.04 -25.34 -0.07
C SER A 220 0.30 -25.24 -0.79
N ASN A 221 0.64 -26.20 -1.66
CA ASN A 221 1.93 -26.24 -2.34
C ASN A 221 2.19 -25.00 -3.21
N PRO A 222 1.23 -24.50 -4.03
CA PRO A 222 1.43 -23.28 -4.80
C PRO A 222 1.64 -22.06 -3.91
N LEU A 223 0.85 -21.92 -2.84
CA LEU A 223 0.97 -20.82 -1.87
C LEU A 223 2.33 -20.85 -1.17
N THR A 224 2.76 -22.04 -0.75
CA THR A 224 4.08 -22.25 -0.14
C THR A 224 5.19 -21.92 -1.12
N PHE A 225 5.09 -22.32 -2.39
CA PHE A 225 6.07 -21.99 -3.42
C PHE A 225 6.18 -20.48 -3.62
N ILE A 226 5.06 -19.79 -3.82
CA ILE A 226 5.00 -18.33 -3.96
C ILE A 226 5.60 -17.65 -2.72
N GLY A 227 5.21 -18.08 -1.52
CA GLY A 227 5.72 -17.53 -0.26
C GLY A 227 7.22 -17.74 -0.03
N ARG A 228 7.80 -18.81 -0.58
CA ARG A 228 9.26 -19.08 -0.54
C ARG A 228 10.05 -18.24 -1.54
N HIS A 229 9.43 -17.87 -2.65
CA HIS A 229 9.98 -17.03 -3.71
C HIS A 229 9.37 -15.62 -3.69
N SER A 230 9.04 -15.12 -2.50
CA SER A 230 8.21 -13.92 -2.33
C SER A 230 8.76 -12.68 -3.03
N LEU A 231 10.06 -12.42 -2.94
CA LEU A 231 10.68 -11.26 -3.59
C LEU A 231 10.62 -11.36 -5.12
N ALA A 232 10.84 -12.57 -5.68
CA ALA A 232 10.78 -12.78 -7.12
C ALA A 232 9.34 -12.58 -7.63
N PHE A 233 8.36 -13.19 -6.97
CA PHE A 233 6.95 -12.98 -7.29
C PHE A 233 6.58 -11.50 -7.18
N TYR A 234 6.99 -10.84 -6.10
CA TYR A 234 6.76 -9.42 -5.88
C TYR A 234 7.33 -8.56 -7.03
N LEU A 235 8.50 -8.87 -7.57
CA LEU A 235 9.07 -8.06 -8.65
C LEU A 235 8.45 -8.38 -10.02
N ILE A 236 8.04 -9.63 -10.24
CA ILE A 236 7.54 -10.10 -11.54
C ILE A 236 6.06 -9.76 -11.75
N HIS A 237 5.25 -9.72 -10.68
CA HIS A 237 3.80 -9.59 -10.83
C HIS A 237 3.39 -8.34 -11.63
N GLN A 238 3.92 -7.15 -11.31
CA GLN A 238 3.47 -5.91 -11.93
C GLN A 238 3.83 -5.84 -13.43
N PRO A 239 5.09 -6.09 -13.87
CA PRO A 239 5.39 -6.15 -15.30
C PRO A 239 4.56 -7.19 -16.06
N LEU A 240 4.31 -8.35 -15.42
CA LEU A 240 3.53 -9.42 -16.03
C LEU A 240 2.04 -9.03 -16.18
N LEU A 241 1.42 -8.51 -15.11
CA LEU A 241 0.01 -8.10 -15.12
C LEU A 241 -0.20 -6.93 -16.07
N PHE A 242 0.60 -5.88 -15.94
CA PHE A 242 0.52 -4.70 -16.81
C PHE A 242 0.74 -5.08 -18.28
N GLY A 243 1.77 -5.89 -18.56
CA GLY A 243 2.03 -6.38 -19.92
C GLY A 243 0.89 -7.25 -20.47
N SER A 244 0.22 -8.02 -19.62
CA SER A 244 -0.93 -8.85 -20.02
C SER A 244 -2.15 -7.99 -20.37
N VAL A 245 -2.47 -6.97 -19.56
CA VAL A 245 -3.57 -6.04 -19.84
C VAL A 245 -3.24 -5.18 -21.06
N TRP A 246 -1.98 -4.76 -21.22
CA TRP A 246 -1.52 -4.08 -22.43
C TRP A 246 -1.70 -4.91 -23.70
N LEU A 247 -1.28 -6.19 -23.69
CA LEU A 247 -1.48 -7.09 -24.83
C LEU A 247 -2.96 -7.28 -25.15
N PHE A 248 -3.79 -7.44 -24.12
CA PHE A 248 -5.23 -7.55 -24.25
C PHE A 248 -5.85 -6.28 -24.88
N SER A 249 -5.37 -5.09 -24.50
CA SER A 249 -5.87 -3.82 -25.04
C SER A 249 -5.53 -3.55 -26.50
N GLN A 250 -4.51 -4.23 -27.03
CA GLN A 250 -4.23 -4.20 -28.47
C GLN A 250 -5.30 -4.94 -29.29
N VAL A 251 -5.97 -5.93 -28.69
CA VAL A 251 -6.96 -6.78 -29.38
C VAL A 251 -8.39 -6.36 -29.06
N MET A 252 -8.66 -5.95 -27.82
CA MET A 252 -9.97 -5.48 -27.37
C MET A 252 -9.84 -4.13 -26.66
N PRO A 253 -9.70 -3.02 -27.41
CA PRO A 253 -9.59 -1.69 -26.82
C PRO A 253 -10.73 -1.39 -25.85
N ALA A 254 -10.42 -0.71 -24.75
CA ALA A 254 -11.44 -0.26 -23.82
C ALA A 254 -12.45 0.64 -24.53
N ALA A 255 -13.72 0.58 -24.10
CA ALA A 255 -14.73 1.49 -24.59
C ALA A 255 -14.25 2.94 -24.34
N PRO A 256 -14.46 3.87 -25.30
CA PRO A 256 -14.15 5.27 -25.09
C PRO A 256 -14.78 5.73 -23.77
N GLN A 257 -13.93 6.18 -22.84
CA GLN A 257 -14.40 6.74 -21.58
C GLN A 257 -15.16 8.02 -21.90
N ASP A 258 -16.45 8.02 -21.62
CA ASP A 258 -17.27 9.22 -21.69
C ASP A 258 -16.85 10.16 -20.55
N LYS A 259 -15.88 11.03 -20.84
CA LYS A 259 -15.36 12.03 -19.90
C LYS A 259 -16.46 12.94 -19.39
N ASP A 260 -17.51 13.15 -20.18
CA ASP A 260 -18.63 14.01 -19.80
C ASP A 260 -19.47 13.32 -18.72
N ALA A 261 -19.87 12.07 -18.99
CA ALA A 261 -20.59 11.26 -18.00
C ALA A 261 -19.76 11.01 -16.73
N GLY A 262 -18.46 10.78 -16.87
CA GLY A 262 -17.54 10.62 -15.75
C GLY A 262 -17.43 11.88 -14.88
N PHE A 263 -17.30 13.05 -15.51
CA PHE A 263 -17.28 14.34 -14.81
C PHE A 263 -18.59 14.59 -14.07
N LEU A 264 -19.74 14.43 -14.74
CA LEU A 264 -21.05 14.67 -14.15
C LEU A 264 -21.28 13.79 -12.92
N SER A 265 -20.98 12.49 -13.04
CA SER A 265 -21.13 11.55 -11.93
C SER A 265 -20.26 11.92 -10.73
N ALA A 266 -18.98 12.25 -10.96
CA ALA A 266 -18.06 12.64 -9.88
C ALA A 266 -18.44 13.98 -9.24
N CYS A 267 -18.82 14.97 -10.05
CA CYS A 267 -19.25 16.28 -9.59
C CYS A 267 -20.52 16.18 -8.73
N GLN A 268 -21.55 15.46 -9.20
CA GLN A 268 -22.81 15.30 -8.48
C GLN A 268 -22.60 14.58 -7.15
N ALA A 269 -21.85 13.48 -7.15
CA ALA A 269 -21.56 12.72 -5.92
C ALA A 269 -20.84 13.56 -4.85
N GLN A 270 -20.04 14.54 -5.26
CA GLN A 270 -19.38 15.47 -4.32
C GLN A 270 -20.31 16.61 -3.88
N CYS A 271 -21.07 17.18 -4.80
CA CYS A 271 -22.01 18.26 -4.53
C CYS A 271 -23.15 17.83 -3.59
N GLU A 272 -23.70 16.63 -3.80
CA GLU A 272 -24.83 16.10 -3.03
C GLU A 272 -24.49 15.81 -1.56
N GLN A 273 -23.21 15.87 -1.18
CA GLN A 273 -22.80 15.86 0.22
C GLN A 273 -23.22 17.15 0.97
N GLN A 274 -23.51 18.23 0.24
CA GLN A 274 -23.79 19.56 0.80
C GLN A 274 -25.07 20.22 0.29
N ARG A 275 -25.57 19.80 -0.87
CA ARG A 275 -26.74 20.39 -1.57
C ARG A 275 -27.67 19.29 -2.07
N ASP A 276 -28.87 19.66 -2.52
CA ASP A 276 -29.83 18.70 -3.07
C ASP A 276 -29.50 18.30 -4.53
N SER A 277 -30.08 17.19 -4.97
CA SER A 277 -29.81 16.61 -6.29
C SER A 277 -30.21 17.53 -7.45
N LYS A 278 -31.26 18.35 -7.29
CA LYS A 278 -31.71 19.27 -8.34
C LYS A 278 -30.69 20.40 -8.52
N PHE A 279 -30.22 21.00 -7.42
CA PHE A 279 -29.12 21.94 -7.46
C PHE A 279 -27.87 21.32 -8.09
N CYS A 280 -27.45 20.15 -7.62
CA CYS A 280 -26.21 19.52 -8.08
C CYS A 280 -26.24 19.11 -9.54
N SER A 281 -27.39 18.69 -10.07
CA SER A 281 -27.52 18.38 -11.50
C SER A 281 -27.34 19.62 -12.39
N SER A 282 -27.92 20.77 -12.03
CA SER A 282 -27.75 22.02 -12.81
C SER A 282 -26.33 22.58 -12.64
N TYR A 283 -25.82 22.66 -11.41
CA TYR A 283 -24.46 23.13 -11.11
C TYR A 283 -23.39 22.33 -11.88
N CYS A 284 -23.48 20.99 -11.85
CA CYS A 284 -22.51 20.14 -12.55
C CYS A 284 -22.67 20.21 -14.07
N GLY A 285 -23.87 20.48 -14.59
CA GLY A 285 -24.10 20.78 -16.00
C GLY A 285 -23.37 22.07 -16.41
N CYS A 286 -23.57 23.16 -15.68
CA CYS A 286 -22.88 24.43 -15.92
C CYS A 286 -21.35 24.29 -15.90
N MET A 287 -20.81 23.57 -14.90
CA MET A 287 -19.38 23.33 -14.80
C MET A 287 -18.85 22.56 -16.02
N LEU A 288 -19.53 21.49 -16.42
CA LEU A 288 -19.13 20.68 -17.57
C LEU A 288 -19.16 21.50 -18.87
N ASP A 289 -20.26 22.20 -19.11
CA ASP A 289 -20.46 22.97 -20.35
C ASP A 289 -19.41 24.06 -20.50
N THR A 290 -19.05 24.74 -19.40
CA THR A 290 -18.03 25.77 -19.42
C THR A 290 -16.62 25.18 -19.64
N LEU A 291 -16.28 24.10 -18.94
CA LEU A 291 -14.99 23.41 -19.12
C LEU A 291 -14.83 22.85 -20.55
N LYS A 292 -15.93 22.41 -21.17
CA LYS A 292 -15.94 21.98 -22.57
C LYS A 292 -15.82 23.16 -23.52
N GLY A 293 -16.55 24.25 -23.27
CA GLY A 293 -16.50 25.47 -24.06
C GLY A 293 -15.09 26.09 -24.13
N GLU A 294 -14.31 25.93 -23.06
CA GLU A 294 -12.93 26.40 -22.95
C GLU A 294 -11.88 25.38 -23.42
N ALA A 295 -12.28 24.17 -23.85
CA ALA A 295 -11.38 23.04 -24.11
C ALA A 295 -10.42 22.73 -22.94
N SER A 296 -10.91 22.95 -21.71
CA SER A 296 -10.13 22.85 -20.48
C SER A 296 -10.46 21.60 -19.64
N LEU A 297 -11.44 20.80 -20.08
CA LEU A 297 -11.78 19.51 -19.46
C LEU A 297 -10.58 18.55 -19.40
N ASP A 298 -9.73 18.52 -20.44
CA ASP A 298 -8.52 17.68 -20.43
C ASP A 298 -7.49 18.15 -19.39
N LYS A 299 -7.43 19.46 -19.11
CA LYS A 299 -6.57 20.01 -18.05
C LYS A 299 -7.03 19.53 -16.69
N LEU A 300 -8.34 19.47 -16.47
CA LEU A 300 -8.93 18.90 -15.25
C LEU A 300 -8.54 17.43 -15.09
N TYR A 301 -8.69 16.61 -16.13
CA TYR A 301 -8.31 15.19 -16.09
C TYR A 301 -6.81 14.95 -15.97
N SER A 302 -5.98 15.86 -16.49
CA SER A 302 -4.52 15.84 -16.29
C SER A 302 -4.08 16.27 -14.89
N ASN A 303 -5.03 16.75 -14.06
CA ASN A 303 -4.81 17.24 -12.71
C ASN A 303 -3.76 18.37 -12.65
N GLU A 304 -3.91 19.37 -13.54
CA GLU A 304 -3.07 20.56 -13.53
C GLU A 304 -3.14 21.25 -12.15
N GLN A 305 -1.99 21.63 -11.58
CA GLN A 305 -1.90 22.16 -10.22
C GLN A 305 -1.43 23.62 -10.15
N SER A 306 -1.37 24.30 -11.29
CA SER A 306 -0.97 25.70 -11.34
C SER A 306 -1.90 26.55 -10.46
N SER A 307 -1.35 27.54 -9.75
CA SER A 307 -2.15 28.45 -8.93
C SER A 307 -3.21 29.18 -9.76
N ALA A 308 -2.86 29.50 -11.01
CA ALA A 308 -3.77 30.06 -12.00
C ALA A 308 -4.96 29.11 -12.29
N TRP A 309 -4.69 27.82 -12.52
CA TRP A 309 -5.75 26.84 -12.76
C TRP A 309 -6.66 26.62 -11.55
N LYS A 310 -6.09 26.56 -10.34
CA LYS A 310 -6.88 26.45 -9.10
C LYS A 310 -7.79 27.67 -8.90
N SER A 311 -7.29 28.88 -9.19
CA SER A 311 -8.10 30.11 -9.15
C SER A 311 -9.22 30.06 -10.18
N HIS A 312 -8.91 29.64 -11.41
CA HIS A 312 -9.90 29.51 -12.48
C HIS A 312 -11.03 28.55 -12.13
N LEU A 313 -10.71 27.38 -11.58
CA LEU A 313 -11.74 26.42 -11.12
C LEU A 313 -12.60 26.98 -9.98
N ALA A 314 -12.01 27.77 -9.06
CA ALA A 314 -12.76 28.38 -7.96
C ALA A 314 -13.71 29.48 -8.47
N ASP A 315 -13.25 30.32 -9.39
CA ASP A 315 -14.07 31.34 -10.04
C ASP A 315 -15.23 30.68 -10.80
N LEU A 316 -14.93 29.64 -11.58
CA LEU A 316 -15.95 28.88 -12.30
C LEU A 316 -17.00 28.27 -11.37
N ALA A 317 -16.56 27.66 -10.26
CA ALA A 317 -17.47 27.12 -9.25
C ALA A 317 -18.37 28.22 -8.65
N SER A 318 -17.84 29.42 -8.41
CA SER A 318 -18.64 30.55 -7.91
C SER A 318 -19.69 31.02 -8.94
N THR A 319 -19.31 31.10 -10.21
CA THR A 319 -20.21 31.50 -11.31
C THR A 319 -21.33 30.49 -11.49
N CYS A 320 -21.00 29.19 -11.54
CA CYS A 320 -22.02 28.15 -11.68
C CYS A 320 -22.91 28.01 -10.45
N THR A 321 -22.40 28.32 -9.25
CA THR A 321 -23.23 28.38 -8.03
C THR A 321 -24.27 29.49 -8.16
N ALA A 322 -23.85 30.73 -8.45
CA ALA A 322 -24.76 31.86 -8.59
C ALA A 322 -25.80 31.63 -9.71
N GLY A 323 -25.37 31.15 -10.88
CA GLY A 323 -26.28 30.85 -11.98
C GLY A 323 -27.32 29.78 -11.64
N THR A 324 -26.92 28.75 -10.89
CA THR A 324 -27.84 27.70 -10.43
C THR A 324 -28.84 28.21 -9.39
N GLU A 325 -28.39 29.06 -8.46
CA GLU A 325 -29.26 29.68 -7.46
C GLU A 325 -30.32 30.58 -8.13
N ASP A 326 -29.93 31.43 -9.08
CA ASP A 326 -30.83 32.29 -9.85
C ASP A 326 -31.88 31.50 -10.65
N GLU A 327 -31.48 30.41 -11.32
CA GLU A 327 -32.40 29.52 -12.05
C GLU A 327 -33.41 28.82 -11.13
N MET A 328 -32.97 28.44 -9.92
CA MET A 328 -33.81 27.76 -8.94
C MET A 328 -34.82 28.70 -8.27
N GLU A 329 -34.44 29.96 -8.03
CA GLU A 329 -35.32 31.00 -7.48
C GLU A 329 -36.32 31.52 -8.54
N GLY A 330 -35.88 31.68 -9.79
CA GLY A 330 -36.74 32.13 -10.90
C GLY A 330 -37.79 31.10 -11.34
N GLY A 331 -37.60 29.82 -11.06
CA GLY A 331 -38.54 28.74 -11.38
C GLY A 331 -39.67 28.52 -10.36
N GLN A 332 -39.75 29.34 -9.30
CA GLN A 332 -40.80 29.29 -8.27
C GLN A 332 -41.88 30.39 -8.40
N GLN A 333 -41.86 31.21 -9.46
CA GLN A 333 -42.87 32.25 -9.72
C GLN A 333 -43.95 31.82 -10.71
#